data_AF-A0A2H3DZS0-F1
#
_entry.id   AF-A0A2H3DZS0-F1
#
_cell.length_a   1.000
_cell.length_b   1.000
_cell.length_c   1.000
_cell.angle_alpha   90.00
_cell.angle_beta   90.00
_cell.angle_gamma   90.00
#
_symmetry.space_group_name_H-M   'P 1'
#
loop_
_entity.id
_entity.type
_entity.pdbx_description
1 polymer ?
#
loop_
_entity_poly.entity_id
_entity_poly.type
_entity_poly.pdbx_seq_one_letter_code
_entity_poly.pdbx_strand_id
1 'polypeptide(L)'
;MSTTAQEQKFVKVVHLRPTPDDFAGPDTIYFPGACYLLYTVQVPDFPEGDKWYQHNEDTLQRQKMNGLYTLCLADRIHLPPSPSLTITLYKRLCGGIREHVTHVWTATPNDASSTIVAKFYDPLYFRDEYDNTDPLRLAAWSAANEVRAYEKLQSLQGACIPRCLGLYGTTLPEQGGRTVYVLLVEHVTGKDLRFLCEMGDEREKIVADYLCEKHRNAIFSTIFRLVMDFISLGVAHGDLAPRNLIIKTPARRGPFCSTERCPARHEIDADDVQAVMVDFERVVFHDPKDQSLIDRYRERFVNAARKEYLCDWFRNMYEYPQPQRSSHGTGDWNT
;
A
#
# COMPACT_ATOMS: atom_id res chain seq x y z
N MET A 1 15.27 54.42 -52.40
CA MET A 1 16.45 54.35 -51.50
C MET A 1 16.12 55.19 -50.27
N SER A 2 16.02 54.74 -49.03
CA SER A 2 16.05 53.42 -48.39
C SER A 2 15.32 53.57 -47.05
N THR A 3 14.33 52.71 -46.82
CA THR A 3 13.99 51.95 -45.60
C THR A 3 14.27 52.56 -44.22
N THR A 4 13.19 52.93 -43.52
CA THR A 4 13.07 53.04 -42.06
C THR A 4 12.95 51.64 -41.44
N ALA A 5 13.86 51.26 -40.54
CA ALA A 5 13.79 50.01 -39.79
C ALA A 5 12.97 50.21 -38.50
N GLN A 6 11.85 49.49 -38.39
CA GLN A 6 11.14 49.28 -37.12
C GLN A 6 11.77 48.08 -36.40
N GLU A 7 12.37 48.31 -35.23
CA GLU A 7 12.74 47.23 -34.31
C GLU A 7 11.48 46.68 -33.63
N GLN A 8 11.03 45.50 -34.06
CA GLN A 8 10.08 44.69 -33.30
C GLN A 8 10.83 44.05 -32.11
N LYS A 9 10.56 44.57 -30.90
CA LYS A 9 10.90 43.86 -29.66
C LYS A 9 10.06 42.58 -29.58
N PHE A 10 10.68 41.45 -29.88
CA PHE A 10 10.14 40.14 -29.50
C PHE A 10 10.13 40.04 -27.97
N VAL A 11 8.94 40.18 -27.38
CA VAL A 11 8.70 39.70 -26.01
C VAL A 11 8.79 38.18 -26.08
N LYS A 12 9.93 37.65 -25.66
CA LYS A 12 10.12 36.22 -25.46
C LYS A 12 9.20 35.83 -24.28
N VAL A 13 7.99 35.37 -24.59
CA VAL A 13 7.13 34.72 -23.60
C VAL A 13 7.84 33.44 -23.21
N VAL A 14 8.63 33.51 -22.14
CA VAL A 14 9.16 32.33 -21.48
C VAL A 14 7.95 31.60 -20.91
N HIS A 15 7.52 30.53 -21.58
CA HIS A 15 6.69 29.52 -20.94
C HIS A 15 7.55 28.90 -19.83
N LEU A 16 7.45 29.47 -18.64
CA LEU A 16 7.88 28.80 -17.42
C LEU A 16 7.03 27.53 -17.35
N ARG A 17 7.66 26.39 -17.64
CA ARG A 17 7.07 25.09 -17.34
C ARG A 17 6.84 25.06 -15.83
N PRO A 18 5.64 24.69 -15.34
CA PRO A 18 5.45 24.46 -13.92
C PRO A 18 6.50 23.43 -13.49
N THR A 19 7.28 23.76 -12.46
CA THR A 19 8.14 22.75 -11.85
C THR A 19 7.25 21.76 -11.10
N PRO A 20 7.72 20.52 -10.84
CA PRO A 20 6.98 19.56 -10.02
C PRO A 20 6.53 20.10 -8.65
N ASP A 21 7.19 21.17 -8.15
CA ASP A 21 6.87 21.85 -6.89
C ASP A 21 5.72 22.88 -6.99
N ASP A 22 5.21 23.19 -8.18
CA ASP A 22 4.11 24.15 -8.36
C ASP A 22 2.71 23.52 -8.16
N PHE A 23 2.63 22.20 -7.98
CA PHE A 23 1.36 21.52 -7.77
C PHE A 23 1.01 21.50 -6.28
N ALA A 24 -0.20 21.98 -5.99
CA ALA A 24 -0.79 21.87 -4.67
C ALA A 24 -0.74 20.40 -4.21
N GLY A 25 -0.25 20.18 -2.99
CA GLY A 25 -0.05 18.85 -2.42
C GLY A 25 -1.34 18.02 -2.40
N PRO A 26 -1.24 16.70 -2.16
CA PRO A 26 -2.38 15.80 -2.18
C PRO A 26 -3.50 16.24 -1.24
N ASP A 27 -3.18 16.98 -0.18
CA ASP A 27 -4.13 17.48 0.82
C ASP A 27 -5.09 18.54 0.29
N THR A 28 -4.81 19.13 -0.87
CA THR A 28 -5.72 20.06 -1.55
C THR A 28 -6.76 19.35 -2.41
N ILE A 29 -6.49 18.09 -2.75
CA ILE A 29 -7.40 17.24 -3.50
C ILE A 29 -8.15 16.35 -2.52
N TYR A 30 -7.43 15.62 -1.68
CA TYR A 30 -7.94 14.68 -0.71
C TYR A 30 -8.01 15.31 0.68
N PHE A 31 -9.21 15.72 1.10
CA PHE A 31 -9.43 16.33 2.41
C PHE A 31 -10.77 15.87 3.02
N PRO A 32 -10.95 15.99 4.35
CA PRO A 32 -12.22 15.68 5.01
C PRO A 32 -13.38 16.48 4.40
N GLY A 33 -14.46 15.79 4.04
CA GLY A 33 -15.63 16.37 3.37
C GLY A 33 -15.53 16.41 1.85
N ALA A 34 -14.39 16.08 1.24
CA ALA A 34 -14.29 15.95 -0.21
C ALA A 34 -15.18 14.82 -0.73
N CYS A 35 -15.90 15.09 -1.81
CA CYS A 35 -16.85 14.15 -2.42
C CYS A 35 -16.38 13.72 -3.81
N TYR A 36 -16.44 12.42 -4.10
CA TYR A 36 -16.03 11.86 -5.38
C TYR A 36 -17.11 11.00 -6.00
N LEU A 37 -17.37 11.24 -7.29
CA LEU A 37 -18.17 10.36 -8.12
C LEU A 37 -17.31 9.20 -8.59
N LEU A 38 -17.69 7.98 -8.20
CA LEU A 38 -16.99 6.77 -8.55
C LEU A 38 -17.70 6.06 -9.70
N TYR A 39 -16.92 5.66 -10.69
CA TYR A 39 -17.37 4.97 -11.88
C TYR A 39 -16.76 3.57 -11.90
N THR A 40 -17.56 2.54 -12.14
CA THR A 40 -17.00 1.18 -12.27
C THR A 40 -16.07 1.13 -13.47
N VAL A 41 -14.87 0.58 -13.27
CA VAL A 41 -13.84 0.44 -14.30
C VAL A 41 -13.38 -0.99 -14.40
N GLN A 42 -12.78 -1.35 -15.53
CA GLN A 42 -12.11 -2.64 -15.68
C GLN A 42 -10.80 -2.65 -14.90
N VAL A 43 -10.45 -3.82 -14.37
CA VAL A 43 -9.13 -4.03 -13.78
C VAL A 43 -8.10 -3.88 -14.89
N PRO A 44 -7.07 -3.04 -14.71
CA PRO A 44 -6.00 -2.90 -15.69
C PRO A 44 -5.37 -4.26 -16.01
N ASP A 45 -5.20 -4.53 -17.30
CA ASP A 45 -4.54 -5.75 -17.73
C ASP A 45 -3.02 -5.59 -17.64
N PHE A 46 -2.40 -6.47 -16.87
CA PHE A 46 -0.96 -6.55 -16.68
C PHE A 46 -0.53 -8.02 -16.68
N PRO A 47 0.50 -8.40 -17.46
CA PRO A 47 1.09 -9.72 -17.37
C PRO A 47 1.68 -9.96 -15.96
N GLU A 48 1.73 -11.22 -15.53
CA GLU A 48 2.33 -11.60 -14.24
C GLU A 48 3.85 -11.27 -14.25
N GLY A 49 4.40 -10.73 -13.16
CA GLY A 49 5.85 -10.48 -12.99
C GLY A 49 6.22 -9.20 -12.21
N ASP A 50 7.48 -9.11 -11.77
CA ASP A 50 7.92 -8.18 -10.71
C ASP A 50 8.50 -6.83 -11.19
N LYS A 51 8.59 -6.58 -12.51
CA LYS A 51 9.28 -5.38 -13.05
C LYS A 51 8.46 -4.55 -14.03
N TRP A 52 7.13 -4.69 -14.01
CA TRP A 52 6.27 -4.04 -15.02
C TRP A 52 6.05 -2.55 -14.81
N TYR A 53 6.40 -1.99 -13.66
CA TYR A 53 6.25 -0.56 -13.40
C TYR A 53 7.54 0.24 -13.65
N GLN A 54 8.64 -0.39 -14.08
CA GLN A 54 9.88 0.33 -14.37
C GLN A 54 9.77 1.15 -15.65
N HIS A 55 10.45 2.27 -15.68
CA HIS A 55 10.66 3.02 -16.90
C HIS A 55 11.45 2.18 -17.92
N ASN A 56 11.01 2.24 -19.18
CA ASN A 56 11.91 2.05 -20.32
C ASN A 56 12.46 3.42 -20.77
N GLU A 57 13.44 3.43 -21.67
CA GLU A 57 14.08 4.66 -22.13
C GLU A 57 13.07 5.67 -22.72
N ASP A 58 12.09 5.18 -23.47
CA ASP A 58 11.04 6.01 -24.09
C ASP A 58 10.11 6.68 -23.05
N THR A 59 9.65 5.92 -22.05
CA THR A 59 8.74 6.42 -21.00
C THR A 59 9.45 7.42 -20.10
N LEU A 60 10.71 7.17 -19.74
CA LEU A 60 11.51 8.10 -18.96
C LEU A 60 11.74 9.40 -19.73
N GLN A 61 12.11 9.30 -21.01
CA GLN A 61 12.34 10.49 -21.83
C GLN A 61 11.04 11.28 -22.03
N ARG A 62 9.91 10.59 -22.20
CA ARG A 62 8.59 11.21 -22.31
C ARG A 62 8.21 11.95 -21.01
N GLN A 63 8.45 11.34 -19.86
CA GLN A 63 8.23 11.98 -18.55
C GLN A 63 9.10 13.22 -18.38
N LYS A 64 10.40 13.14 -18.69
CA LYS A 64 11.33 14.29 -18.64
C LYS A 64 10.91 15.42 -19.58
N MET A 65 10.39 15.09 -20.76
CA MET A 65 10.01 16.09 -21.76
C MET A 65 8.69 16.80 -21.43
N ASN A 66 7.67 16.04 -21.01
CA ASN A 66 6.29 16.52 -20.89
C ASN A 66 5.89 16.86 -19.44
N GLY A 67 6.58 16.29 -18.45
CA GLY A 67 6.19 16.33 -17.05
C GLY A 67 5.07 15.35 -16.71
N LEU A 68 5.07 14.87 -15.47
CA LEU A 68 4.15 13.84 -14.99
C LEU A 68 2.67 14.27 -15.05
N TYR A 69 2.37 15.53 -14.71
CA TYR A 69 1.02 16.07 -14.76
C TYR A 69 0.40 16.00 -16.16
N THR A 70 1.17 16.41 -17.19
CA THR A 70 0.73 16.33 -18.60
C THR A 70 0.46 14.88 -19.00
N LEU A 71 1.28 13.94 -18.53
CA LEU A 71 1.06 12.51 -18.78
C LEU A 71 -0.22 12.00 -18.10
N CYS A 72 -0.48 12.38 -16.85
CA CYS A 72 -1.71 12.03 -16.15
C CYS A 72 -2.97 12.58 -16.84
N LEU A 73 -2.86 13.75 -17.48
CA LEU A 73 -3.96 14.33 -18.27
C LEU A 73 -4.20 13.60 -19.59
N ALA A 74 -3.15 13.04 -20.18
CA ALA A 74 -3.22 12.29 -21.44
C ALA A 74 -3.68 10.85 -21.22
N ASP A 75 -3.27 10.22 -20.11
CA ASP A 75 -3.57 8.83 -19.76
C ASP A 75 -4.83 8.71 -18.90
N ARG A 76 -5.96 9.17 -19.43
CA ARG A 76 -7.24 9.10 -18.69
C ARG A 76 -7.83 7.71 -18.77
N ILE A 77 -8.27 7.21 -17.63
CA ILE A 77 -9.12 6.04 -17.51
C ILE A 77 -10.43 6.34 -18.23
N HIS A 78 -10.85 5.43 -19.11
CA HIS A 78 -12.15 5.55 -19.77
C HIS A 78 -13.26 5.28 -18.76
N LEU A 79 -14.06 6.31 -18.45
CA LEU A 79 -15.16 6.22 -17.50
C LEU A 79 -16.50 6.01 -18.23
N PRO A 80 -17.39 5.16 -17.72
CA PRO A 80 -18.77 5.05 -18.20
C PRO A 80 -19.53 6.38 -18.06
N PRO A 81 -20.64 6.56 -18.80
CA PRO A 81 -21.37 7.83 -18.85
C PRO A 81 -22.09 8.21 -17.55
N SER A 82 -22.21 7.31 -16.58
CA SER A 82 -22.89 7.58 -15.31
C SER A 82 -22.09 6.98 -14.14
N PRO A 83 -22.00 7.70 -13.01
CA PRO A 83 -21.30 7.19 -11.83
C PRO A 83 -22.10 6.06 -11.19
N SER A 84 -21.37 5.09 -10.64
CA SER A 84 -21.92 3.96 -9.91
C SER A 84 -22.32 4.33 -8.48
N LEU A 85 -21.53 5.18 -7.82
CA LEU A 85 -21.80 5.68 -6.46
C LEU A 85 -21.01 6.96 -6.17
N THR A 86 -21.34 7.62 -5.06
CA THR A 86 -20.56 8.75 -4.52
C THR A 86 -19.94 8.35 -3.19
N ILE A 87 -18.72 8.82 -2.91
CA ILE A 87 -18.11 8.73 -1.58
C ILE A 87 -17.79 10.11 -1.02
N THR A 88 -17.87 10.24 0.30
CA THR A 88 -17.38 11.40 1.04
C THR A 88 -16.26 10.99 1.97
N LEU A 89 -15.13 11.70 1.95
CA LEU A 89 -13.96 11.38 2.78
C LEU A 89 -14.11 11.94 4.20
N TYR A 90 -13.59 11.24 5.20
CA TYR A 90 -13.64 11.69 6.60
C TYR A 90 -12.27 11.83 7.23
N LYS A 91 -11.55 10.71 7.32
CA LYS A 91 -10.28 10.63 8.03
C LYS A 91 -9.26 9.90 7.18
N ARG A 92 -8.13 10.55 6.93
CA ARG A 92 -6.96 9.91 6.33
C ARG A 92 -6.43 8.83 7.28
N LEU A 93 -6.24 7.63 6.77
CA LEU A 93 -5.71 6.49 7.55
C LEU A 93 -4.20 6.37 7.38
N CYS A 94 -3.71 6.49 6.15
CA CYS A 94 -2.30 6.49 5.80
C CYS A 94 -2.09 7.31 4.51
N GLY A 95 -0.93 7.92 4.40
CA GLY A 95 -0.43 8.55 3.19
C GLY A 95 0.86 9.26 3.55
N GLY A 96 1.99 8.56 3.44
CA GLY A 96 3.25 9.12 3.94
C GLY A 96 4.32 8.08 4.23
N ILE A 97 4.56 7.15 3.31
CA ILE A 97 5.95 6.73 3.06
C ILE A 97 6.26 7.27 1.66
N ARG A 98 7.45 7.84 1.48
CA ARG A 98 7.85 8.60 0.28
C ARG A 98 7.68 7.86 -1.05
N GLU A 99 7.40 6.55 -0.99
CA GLU A 99 7.47 5.59 -2.10
C GLU A 99 6.09 5.06 -2.56
N HIS A 100 4.96 5.59 -2.09
CA HIS A 100 3.64 5.08 -2.49
C HIS A 100 2.84 6.07 -3.34
N VAL A 101 2.27 5.56 -4.43
CA VAL A 101 1.23 6.21 -5.26
C VAL A 101 -0.13 6.31 -4.53
N THR A 102 -0.26 5.73 -3.32
CA THR A 102 -1.58 5.55 -2.69
C THR A 102 -1.91 6.52 -1.57
N HIS A 103 -3.15 7.01 -1.59
CA HIS A 103 -3.76 7.83 -0.54
C HIS A 103 -4.95 7.08 0.07
N VAL A 104 -4.88 6.79 1.37
CA VAL A 104 -5.87 5.91 2.04
C VAL A 104 -6.73 6.72 3.00
N TRP A 105 -8.05 6.63 2.80
CA TRP A 105 -9.05 7.39 3.54
C TRP A 105 -10.19 6.51 4.02
N THR A 106 -10.74 6.83 5.18
CA THR A 106 -12.11 6.43 5.50
C THR A 106 -13.10 7.26 4.71
N ALA A 107 -14.18 6.62 4.27
CA ALA A 107 -15.24 7.25 3.51
C ALA A 107 -16.62 6.68 3.87
N THR A 108 -17.69 7.33 3.44
CA THR A 108 -19.05 6.78 3.43
C THR A 108 -19.60 6.80 2.01
N PRO A 109 -20.20 5.71 1.52
CA PRO A 109 -20.86 5.68 0.23
C PRO A 109 -22.28 6.26 0.33
N ASN A 110 -22.69 7.11 -0.62
CA ASN A 110 -24.07 7.61 -0.79
C ASN A 110 -24.75 8.09 0.51
N ASP A 111 -24.02 8.82 1.38
CA ASP A 111 -24.47 9.27 2.70
C ASP A 111 -24.93 8.14 3.66
N ALA A 112 -24.53 6.89 3.40
CA ALA A 112 -24.82 5.76 4.26
C ALA A 112 -24.05 5.84 5.60
N SER A 113 -24.58 5.18 6.63
CA SER A 113 -23.96 5.11 7.96
C SER A 113 -22.71 4.22 8.03
N SER A 114 -22.43 3.44 6.99
CA SER A 114 -21.35 2.44 7.01
C SER A 114 -20.04 3.06 6.53
N THR A 115 -19.04 3.09 7.41
CA THR A 115 -17.68 3.48 7.05
C THR A 115 -17.01 2.42 6.18
N ILE A 116 -16.36 2.87 5.12
CA ILE A 116 -15.51 2.06 4.23
C ILE A 116 -14.11 2.68 4.17
N VAL A 117 -13.17 1.99 3.53
CA VAL A 117 -11.86 2.54 3.18
C VAL A 117 -11.77 2.72 1.67
N ALA A 118 -11.34 3.91 1.25
CA ALA A 118 -11.03 4.26 -0.12
C ALA A 118 -9.51 4.43 -0.27
N LYS A 119 -8.91 3.65 -1.18
CA LYS A 119 -7.50 3.77 -1.59
C LYS A 119 -7.45 4.41 -2.97
N PHE A 120 -6.93 5.63 -3.06
CA PHE A 120 -6.73 6.32 -4.34
C PHE A 120 -5.31 6.02 -4.85
N TYR A 121 -5.19 5.53 -6.08
CA TYR A 121 -3.90 5.30 -6.72
C TYR A 121 -3.60 6.47 -7.64
N ASP A 122 -2.84 7.41 -7.12
CA ASP A 122 -2.55 8.69 -7.75
C ASP A 122 -1.08 8.77 -8.17
N PRO A 123 -0.78 8.64 -9.47
CA PRO A 123 0.59 8.71 -9.96
C PRO A 123 1.22 10.08 -9.75
N LEU A 124 0.45 11.17 -9.67
CA LEU A 124 0.99 12.53 -9.65
C LEU A 124 1.81 12.84 -8.40
N TYR A 125 1.47 12.21 -7.27
CA TYR A 125 2.10 12.49 -5.97
C TYR A 125 3.19 11.49 -5.59
N PHE A 126 3.50 10.54 -6.49
CA PHE A 126 4.59 9.62 -6.30
C PHE A 126 5.93 10.30 -6.52
N ARG A 127 6.90 9.98 -5.65
CA ARG A 127 8.26 10.51 -5.70
C ARG A 127 9.25 9.35 -5.68
N ASP A 128 9.92 9.14 -6.80
CA ASP A 128 11.08 8.25 -6.90
C ASP A 128 12.34 9.10 -6.94
N GLU A 129 13.19 8.99 -5.91
CA GLU A 129 14.45 9.74 -5.84
C GLU A 129 15.43 9.33 -6.96
N TYR A 130 15.20 8.18 -7.60
CA TYR A 130 16.09 7.60 -8.61
C TYR A 130 15.49 7.52 -10.02
N ASP A 131 14.26 8.02 -10.24
CA ASP A 131 13.56 7.99 -11.55
C ASP A 131 13.55 6.60 -12.23
N ASN A 132 13.52 5.52 -11.46
CA ASN A 132 13.51 4.15 -11.99
C ASN A 132 12.10 3.66 -12.30
N THR A 133 11.10 4.26 -11.66
CA THR A 133 9.71 3.81 -11.66
C THR A 133 8.82 4.75 -12.46
N ASP A 134 8.08 4.19 -13.42
CA ASP A 134 7.01 4.88 -14.11
C ASP A 134 5.78 4.99 -13.19
N PRO A 135 5.41 6.21 -12.74
CA PRO A 135 4.35 6.38 -11.75
C PRO A 135 2.98 5.96 -12.27
N LEU A 136 2.69 6.16 -13.56
CA LEU A 136 1.41 5.80 -14.17
C LEU A 136 1.26 4.28 -14.21
N ARG A 137 2.33 3.58 -14.63
CA ARG A 137 2.35 2.12 -14.64
C ARG A 137 2.30 1.55 -13.23
N LEU A 138 2.99 2.17 -12.27
CA LEU A 138 2.93 1.76 -10.86
C LEU A 138 1.51 1.87 -10.31
N ALA A 139 0.83 3.00 -10.49
CA ALA A 139 -0.54 3.20 -10.00
C ALA A 139 -1.51 2.16 -10.56
N ALA A 140 -1.49 1.94 -11.88
CA ALA A 140 -2.35 0.95 -12.51
C ALA A 140 -1.98 -0.49 -12.10
N TRP A 141 -0.69 -0.80 -11.99
CA TRP A 141 -0.21 -2.11 -11.54
C TRP A 141 -0.60 -2.39 -10.09
N SER A 142 -0.37 -1.45 -9.16
CA SER A 142 -0.73 -1.61 -7.75
C SER A 142 -2.23 -1.86 -7.56
N ALA A 143 -3.08 -1.09 -8.27
CA ALA A 143 -4.53 -1.30 -8.25
C ALA A 143 -4.92 -2.68 -8.77
N ALA A 144 -4.36 -3.11 -9.90
CA ALA A 144 -4.64 -4.42 -10.48
C ALA A 144 -4.13 -5.57 -9.59
N ASN A 145 -2.91 -5.44 -9.05
CA ASN A 145 -2.28 -6.45 -8.21
C ASN A 145 -3.08 -6.69 -6.94
N GLU A 146 -3.53 -5.60 -6.28
CA GLU A 146 -4.34 -5.70 -5.07
C GLU A 146 -5.71 -6.33 -5.35
N VAL A 147 -6.39 -5.95 -6.44
CA VAL A 147 -7.68 -6.58 -6.82
C VAL A 147 -7.51 -8.09 -7.06
N ARG A 148 -6.50 -8.49 -7.81
CA ARG A 148 -6.19 -9.92 -8.05
C ARG A 148 -5.89 -10.69 -6.77
N ALA A 149 -5.24 -10.03 -5.80
CA ALA A 149 -5.01 -10.63 -4.48
C ALA A 149 -6.34 -10.93 -3.78
N TYR A 150 -7.26 -9.97 -3.76
CA TYR A 150 -8.59 -10.16 -3.19
C TYR A 150 -9.40 -11.25 -3.93
N GLU A 151 -9.29 -11.34 -5.26
CA GLU A 151 -9.94 -12.39 -6.04
C GLU A 151 -9.41 -13.79 -5.68
N LYS A 152 -8.08 -13.97 -5.60
CA LYS A 152 -7.49 -15.25 -5.18
C LYS A 152 -7.80 -15.62 -3.73
N LEU A 153 -7.90 -14.61 -2.86
CA LEU A 153 -8.18 -14.79 -1.43
C LEU A 153 -9.68 -14.65 -1.08
N GLN A 154 -10.57 -14.86 -2.06
CA GLN A 154 -12.02 -14.65 -1.88
C GLN A 154 -12.60 -15.38 -0.66
N SER A 155 -12.13 -16.60 -0.37
CA SER A 155 -12.60 -17.41 0.77
C SER A 155 -12.22 -16.83 2.14
N LEU A 156 -11.27 -15.88 2.19
CA LEU A 156 -10.76 -15.28 3.42
C LEU A 156 -11.35 -13.89 3.70
N GLN A 157 -12.06 -13.31 2.73
CA GLN A 157 -12.64 -11.97 2.83
C GLN A 157 -13.70 -11.86 3.93
N GLY A 158 -13.61 -10.80 4.74
CA GLY A 158 -14.47 -10.55 5.90
C GLY A 158 -14.10 -11.34 7.15
N ALA A 159 -13.23 -12.35 7.03
CA ALA A 159 -12.71 -13.12 8.15
C ALA A 159 -11.34 -12.57 8.59
N CYS A 160 -10.31 -12.81 7.78
CA CYS A 160 -8.92 -12.46 8.08
C CYS A 160 -8.26 -11.53 7.05
N ILE A 161 -9.01 -11.12 6.02
CA ILE A 161 -8.71 -9.96 5.17
C ILE A 161 -10.00 -9.13 4.98
N PRO A 162 -9.95 -7.84 4.63
CA PRO A 162 -11.15 -7.05 4.35
C PRO A 162 -11.94 -7.60 3.16
N ARG A 163 -13.23 -7.29 3.08
CA ARG A 163 -13.95 -7.46 1.81
C ARG A 163 -13.53 -6.40 0.79
N CYS A 164 -13.26 -6.83 -0.43
CA CYS A 164 -13.13 -5.94 -1.58
C CYS A 164 -14.53 -5.53 -2.05
N LEU A 165 -14.80 -4.22 -2.07
CA LEU A 165 -16.09 -3.64 -2.44
C LEU A 165 -16.11 -3.16 -3.91
N GLY A 166 -14.98 -3.27 -4.61
CA GLY A 166 -14.84 -3.01 -6.03
C GLY A 166 -13.77 -1.99 -6.37
N LEU A 167 -13.33 -2.04 -7.63
CA LEU A 167 -12.44 -1.07 -8.24
C LEU A 167 -13.24 -0.05 -9.06
N TYR A 168 -12.90 1.22 -8.87
CA TYR A 168 -13.55 2.35 -9.51
C TYR A 168 -12.51 3.30 -10.11
N GLY A 169 -12.96 4.19 -10.98
CA GLY A 169 -12.24 5.39 -11.39
C GLY A 169 -13.00 6.64 -10.90
N THR A 170 -12.27 7.72 -10.64
CA THR A 170 -12.86 9.05 -10.41
C THR A 170 -12.14 10.09 -11.26
N THR A 171 -12.86 11.15 -11.61
CA THR A 171 -12.24 12.38 -12.15
C THR A 171 -11.81 13.30 -11.02
N LEU A 172 -10.81 14.13 -11.27
CA LEU A 172 -10.33 15.19 -10.39
C LEU A 172 -10.48 16.54 -11.13
N PRO A 173 -11.66 17.19 -11.06
CA PRO A 173 -11.98 18.39 -11.82
C PRO A 173 -11.01 19.56 -11.59
N GLU A 174 -10.55 19.74 -10.34
CA GLU A 174 -9.60 20.77 -9.90
C GLU A 174 -8.24 20.63 -10.61
N GLN A 175 -7.97 19.47 -11.20
CA GLN A 175 -6.73 19.12 -11.89
C GLN A 175 -6.98 18.74 -13.35
N GLY A 176 -7.80 19.54 -14.03
CA GLY A 176 -8.05 19.42 -15.46
C GLY A 176 -8.85 18.17 -15.87
N GLY A 177 -9.53 17.53 -14.91
CA GLY A 177 -10.31 16.32 -15.14
C GLY A 177 -9.46 15.08 -15.41
N ARG A 178 -8.21 15.05 -14.92
CA ARG A 178 -7.44 13.79 -14.87
C ARG A 178 -8.20 12.75 -14.04
N THR A 179 -7.88 11.48 -14.26
CA THR A 179 -8.56 10.37 -13.59
C THR A 179 -7.60 9.54 -12.76
N VAL A 180 -8.09 8.94 -11.68
CA VAL A 180 -7.32 8.01 -10.83
C VAL A 180 -8.15 6.78 -10.50
N TYR A 181 -7.48 5.67 -10.21
CA TYR A 181 -8.12 4.46 -9.68
C TYR A 181 -8.47 4.64 -8.20
N VAL A 182 -9.59 4.06 -7.78
CA VAL A 182 -10.06 4.04 -6.40
C VAL A 182 -10.49 2.62 -6.06
N LEU A 183 -9.80 1.96 -5.15
CA LEU A 183 -10.21 0.68 -4.60
C LEU A 183 -10.99 0.92 -3.30
N LEU A 184 -12.21 0.36 -3.23
CA LEU A 184 -13.01 0.37 -2.02
C LEU A 184 -12.88 -0.96 -1.29
N VAL A 185 -12.60 -0.90 0.01
CA VAL A 185 -12.53 -2.08 0.88
C VAL A 185 -13.27 -1.86 2.20
N GLU A 186 -13.66 -2.95 2.85
CA GLU A 186 -14.27 -2.94 4.18
C GLU A 186 -13.38 -2.22 5.20
N HIS A 187 -13.98 -1.33 6.00
CA HIS A 187 -13.30 -0.74 7.14
C HIS A 187 -13.24 -1.73 8.30
N VAL A 188 -12.02 -2.11 8.69
CA VAL A 188 -11.79 -3.01 9.82
C VAL A 188 -11.62 -2.20 11.09
N THR A 189 -12.52 -2.40 12.05
CA THR A 189 -12.38 -1.79 13.38
C THR A 189 -11.36 -2.57 14.20
N GLY A 190 -10.38 -1.87 14.77
CA GLY A 190 -9.35 -2.47 15.58
C GLY A 190 -8.14 -1.55 15.74
N LYS A 191 -7.04 -2.12 16.19
CA LYS A 191 -5.75 -1.44 16.34
C LYS A 191 -4.71 -2.18 15.53
N ASP A 192 -4.01 -1.48 14.64
CA ASP A 192 -2.85 -2.06 13.96
C ASP A 192 -1.68 -2.24 14.93
N LEU A 193 -0.75 -3.15 14.63
CA LEU A 193 0.32 -3.50 15.57
C LEU A 193 1.43 -2.45 15.72
N ARG A 194 1.37 -1.28 15.05
CA ARG A 194 2.40 -0.24 15.21
C ARG A 194 2.52 0.30 16.63
N PHE A 195 1.47 0.22 17.45
CA PHE A 195 1.58 0.66 18.85
C PHE A 195 2.61 -0.17 19.65
N LEU A 196 2.95 -1.37 19.19
CA LEU A 196 4.01 -2.19 19.79
C LEU A 196 5.40 -1.79 19.28
N CYS A 197 5.48 -1.03 18.18
CA CYS A 197 6.72 -0.50 17.62
C CYS A 197 7.14 0.84 18.26
N GLU A 198 6.29 1.46 19.07
CA GLU A 198 6.57 2.72 19.76
C GLU A 198 7.77 2.56 20.73
N MET A 199 8.51 3.65 20.93
CA MET A 199 9.62 3.67 21.89
C MET A 199 9.08 3.43 23.31
N GLY A 200 9.74 2.54 24.05
CA GLY A 200 9.43 2.27 25.44
C GLY A 200 10.03 3.31 26.39
N ASP A 201 9.82 3.08 27.69
CA ASP A 201 10.32 3.96 28.78
C ASP A 201 11.86 3.98 28.87
N GLU A 202 12.52 2.93 28.38
CA GLU A 202 13.97 2.80 28.35
C GLU A 202 14.51 3.13 26.95
N ARG A 203 15.60 3.92 26.88
CA ARG A 203 16.30 4.17 25.62
C ARG A 203 16.67 2.83 24.99
N GLU A 204 16.45 2.70 23.67
CA GLU A 204 16.69 1.50 22.85
C GLU A 204 15.69 0.34 22.98
N LYS A 205 14.70 0.43 23.88
CA LYS A 205 13.60 -0.54 23.93
C LYS A 205 12.38 -0.03 23.18
N ILE A 206 11.65 -0.96 22.59
CA ILE A 206 10.31 -0.71 22.04
C ILE A 206 9.26 -1.37 22.94
N VAL A 207 8.01 -0.91 22.83
CA VAL A 207 6.88 -1.45 23.60
C VAL A 207 6.77 -2.98 23.45
N ALA A 208 7.03 -3.53 22.27
CA ALA A 208 7.02 -4.98 22.02
C ALA A 208 7.99 -5.79 22.91
N ASP A 209 9.08 -5.19 23.40
CA ASP A 209 10.05 -5.89 24.26
C ASP A 209 9.44 -6.29 25.61
N TYR A 210 8.39 -5.59 26.04
CA TYR A 210 7.66 -5.85 27.28
C TYR A 210 6.52 -6.86 27.10
N LEU A 211 6.30 -7.40 25.89
CA LEU A 211 5.31 -8.47 25.67
C LEU A 211 5.65 -9.71 26.50
N CYS A 212 4.66 -10.21 27.22
CA CYS A 212 4.78 -11.51 27.86
C CYS A 212 4.84 -12.62 26.80
N GLU A 213 5.39 -13.78 27.18
CA GLU A 213 5.58 -14.91 26.27
C GLU A 213 4.26 -15.38 25.64
N LYS A 214 3.16 -15.40 26.42
CA LYS A 214 1.84 -15.81 25.92
C LYS A 214 1.39 -14.94 24.74
N HIS A 215 1.40 -13.61 24.90
CA HIS A 215 1.00 -12.67 23.85
C HIS A 215 1.94 -12.71 22.65
N ARG A 216 3.25 -12.79 22.90
CA ARG A 216 4.26 -12.91 21.84
C ARG A 216 4.00 -14.15 20.98
N ASN A 217 3.75 -15.30 21.61
CA ASN A 217 3.46 -16.56 20.93
C ASN A 217 2.14 -16.49 20.15
N ALA A 218 1.10 -15.91 20.73
CA ALA A 218 -0.21 -15.79 20.09
C ALA A 218 -0.15 -14.91 18.83
N ILE A 219 0.53 -13.76 18.89
CA ILE A 219 0.73 -12.88 17.73
C ILE A 219 1.50 -13.60 16.63
N PHE A 220 2.62 -14.25 16.97
CA PHE A 220 3.43 -14.98 15.99
C PHE A 220 2.66 -16.11 15.31
N SER A 221 1.98 -16.95 16.09
CA SER A 221 1.16 -18.05 15.55
C SER A 221 0.06 -17.52 14.63
N THR A 222 -0.51 -16.36 14.95
CA THR A 222 -1.51 -15.71 14.10
C THR A 222 -0.91 -15.24 12.78
N ILE A 223 0.21 -14.53 12.80
CA ILE A 223 0.91 -14.08 11.58
C ILE A 223 1.30 -15.28 10.72
N PHE A 224 1.90 -16.31 11.34
CA PHE A 224 2.29 -17.52 10.63
C PHE A 224 1.11 -18.17 9.94
N ARG A 225 -0.01 -18.36 10.65
CA ARG A 225 -1.24 -18.94 10.07
C ARG A 225 -1.73 -18.12 8.87
N LEU A 226 -1.81 -16.79 9.00
CA LEU A 226 -2.25 -15.91 7.91
C LEU A 226 -1.36 -16.04 6.67
N VAL A 227 -0.04 -16.01 6.86
CA VAL A 227 0.93 -16.15 5.77
C VAL A 227 0.78 -17.51 5.09
N MET A 228 0.63 -18.59 5.85
CA MET A 228 0.43 -19.92 5.29
C MET A 228 -0.91 -20.04 4.54
N ASP A 229 -1.98 -19.45 5.07
CA ASP A 229 -3.30 -19.41 4.42
C ASP A 229 -3.19 -18.68 3.06
N PHE A 230 -2.49 -17.55 2.99
CA PHE A 230 -2.30 -16.81 1.72
C PHE A 230 -1.46 -17.59 0.72
N ILE A 231 -0.34 -18.16 1.17
CA ILE A 231 0.55 -18.92 0.29
C ILE A 231 -0.15 -20.16 -0.27
N SER A 232 -0.98 -20.82 0.54
CA SER A 232 -1.77 -21.98 0.08
C SER A 232 -2.78 -21.64 -1.03
N LEU A 233 -3.11 -20.35 -1.19
CA LEU A 233 -3.98 -19.82 -2.23
C LEU A 233 -3.18 -19.11 -3.36
N GLY A 234 -1.85 -19.26 -3.38
CA GLY A 234 -1.00 -18.72 -4.43
C GLY A 234 -0.66 -17.24 -4.28
N VAL A 235 -0.75 -16.69 -3.06
CA VAL A 235 -0.45 -15.28 -2.77
C VAL A 235 0.64 -15.18 -1.70
N ALA A 236 1.77 -14.57 -2.05
CA ALA A 236 2.82 -14.22 -1.11
C ALA A 236 2.75 -12.72 -0.81
N HIS A 237 2.51 -12.37 0.45
CA HIS A 237 2.42 -10.98 0.89
C HIS A 237 3.83 -10.37 1.00
N GLY A 238 4.13 -9.40 0.13
CA GLY A 238 5.45 -8.76 0.04
C GLY A 238 5.69 -7.67 1.08
N ASP A 239 4.64 -7.18 1.75
CA ASP A 239 4.73 -6.16 2.80
C ASP A 239 4.21 -6.64 4.17
N LEU A 240 4.80 -7.71 4.69
CA LEU A 240 4.50 -8.22 6.03
C LEU A 240 5.09 -7.28 7.08
N ALA A 241 4.36 -6.24 7.45
CA ALA A 241 4.76 -5.25 8.45
C ALA A 241 3.70 -5.08 9.55
N PRO A 242 4.07 -4.66 10.78
CA PRO A 242 3.12 -4.45 11.87
C PRO A 242 1.95 -3.50 11.52
N ARG A 243 2.21 -2.52 10.63
CA ARG A 243 1.20 -1.57 10.14
C ARG A 243 0.08 -2.20 9.30
N ASN A 244 0.34 -3.37 8.73
CA ASN A 244 -0.59 -4.07 7.85
C ASN A 244 -1.40 -5.15 8.58
N LEU A 245 -1.21 -5.32 9.90
CA LEU A 245 -1.98 -6.27 10.70
C LEU A 245 -2.84 -5.54 11.73
N ILE A 246 -4.15 -5.59 11.55
CA ILE A 246 -5.15 -5.02 12.48
C ILE A 246 -5.64 -6.11 13.43
N ILE A 247 -5.48 -5.89 14.73
CA ILE A 247 -6.12 -6.72 15.77
C ILE A 247 -7.50 -6.16 16.06
N LYS A 248 -8.53 -6.98 15.87
CA LYS A 248 -9.91 -6.61 16.19
C LYS A 248 -10.07 -6.46 17.70
N THR A 249 -10.95 -5.55 18.11
CA THR A 249 -11.30 -5.40 19.53
C THR A 249 -11.87 -6.72 20.06
N PRO A 250 -11.30 -7.28 21.15
CA PRO A 250 -11.81 -8.52 21.72
C PRO A 250 -13.28 -8.41 22.16
N ALA A 251 -14.05 -9.48 21.96
CA ALA A 251 -15.47 -9.52 22.35
C ALA A 251 -15.66 -9.47 23.87
N ARG A 252 -14.72 -10.03 24.64
CA ARG A 252 -14.70 -9.98 26.10
C ARG A 252 -13.73 -8.92 26.60
N ARG A 253 -13.98 -8.36 27.78
CA ARG A 253 -13.06 -7.41 28.41
C ARG A 253 -11.94 -8.14 29.18
N GLY A 254 -10.71 -7.68 28.99
CA GLY A 254 -9.52 -8.17 29.68
C GLY A 254 -9.29 -7.53 31.06
N PRO A 255 -8.38 -8.09 31.87
CA PRO A 255 -7.05 -8.48 31.41
C PRO A 255 -6.95 -9.87 30.78
N PHE A 256 -6.15 -10.00 29.71
CA PHE A 256 -5.87 -11.22 28.96
C PHE A 256 -4.57 -11.93 29.40
N CYS A 257 -3.81 -11.30 30.29
CA CYS A 257 -2.70 -11.93 30.99
C CYS A 257 -2.49 -11.32 32.39
N SER A 258 -1.69 -12.00 33.23
CA SER A 258 -1.33 -11.55 34.57
C SER A 258 -0.06 -10.68 34.61
N THR A 259 0.68 -10.58 33.51
CA THR A 259 1.91 -9.78 33.43
C THR A 259 1.57 -8.29 33.41
N GLU A 260 1.82 -7.60 34.52
CA GLU A 260 1.39 -6.20 34.69
C GLU A 260 1.94 -5.24 33.64
N ARG A 261 3.20 -5.41 33.24
CA ARG A 261 3.86 -4.57 32.23
C ARG A 261 3.61 -5.00 30.79
N CYS A 262 2.78 -6.02 30.55
CA CYS A 262 2.51 -6.45 29.17
C CYS A 262 1.62 -5.41 28.48
N PRO A 263 2.06 -4.78 27.37
CA PRO A 263 1.28 -3.75 26.69
C PRO A 263 0.03 -4.32 26.01
N ALA A 264 0.02 -5.63 25.73
CA ALA A 264 -1.11 -6.33 25.15
C ALA A 264 -2.14 -6.81 26.18
N ARG A 265 -1.91 -6.57 27.49
CA ARG A 265 -2.71 -7.11 28.60
C ARG A 265 -4.20 -6.81 28.47
N HIS A 266 -4.57 -5.64 27.95
CA HIS A 266 -5.99 -5.24 27.78
C HIS A 266 -6.40 -5.12 26.31
N GLU A 267 -5.45 -5.30 25.39
CA GLU A 267 -5.64 -5.02 23.97
C GLU A 267 -5.86 -6.30 23.15
N ILE A 268 -5.19 -7.39 23.53
CA ILE A 268 -5.15 -8.63 22.72
C ILE A 268 -5.55 -9.82 23.57
N ASP A 269 -6.61 -10.52 23.15
CA ASP A 269 -6.94 -11.81 23.71
C ASP A 269 -6.01 -12.88 23.16
N ALA A 270 -5.02 -13.30 23.95
CA ALA A 270 -4.02 -14.27 23.50
C ALA A 270 -4.60 -15.67 23.23
N ASP A 271 -5.82 -15.96 23.70
CA ASP A 271 -6.50 -17.24 23.47
C ASP A 271 -7.40 -17.20 22.22
N ASP A 272 -7.76 -16.00 21.73
CA ASP A 272 -8.59 -15.78 20.52
C ASP A 272 -8.14 -14.51 19.79
N VAL A 273 -6.94 -14.56 19.19
CA VAL A 273 -6.41 -13.42 18.43
C VAL A 273 -7.14 -13.30 17.11
N GLN A 274 -8.06 -12.34 17.03
CA GLN A 274 -8.74 -11.99 15.79
C GLN A 274 -7.96 -10.91 15.05
N ALA A 275 -7.24 -11.31 14.00
CA ALA A 275 -6.42 -10.40 13.20
C ALA A 275 -6.89 -10.34 11.74
N VAL A 276 -6.72 -9.18 11.14
CA VAL A 276 -7.00 -8.92 9.72
C VAL A 276 -5.75 -8.34 9.07
N MET A 277 -5.25 -9.00 8.03
CA MET A 277 -4.20 -8.44 7.19
C MET A 277 -4.81 -7.46 6.19
N VAL A 278 -4.18 -6.31 6.00
CA VAL A 278 -4.57 -5.29 5.02
C VAL A 278 -3.40 -4.97 4.10
N ASP A 279 -3.67 -4.18 3.07
CA ASP A 279 -2.67 -3.65 2.13
C ASP A 279 -1.99 -4.71 1.24
N PHE A 280 -2.73 -5.18 0.24
CA PHE A 280 -2.27 -6.20 -0.71
C PHE A 280 -1.70 -5.59 -2.01
N GLU A 281 -1.25 -4.33 -2.00
CA GLU A 281 -0.61 -3.69 -3.17
C GLU A 281 0.65 -4.43 -3.61
N ARG A 282 1.43 -4.90 -2.62
CA ARG A 282 2.70 -5.59 -2.83
C ARG A 282 2.54 -7.08 -2.56
N VAL A 283 1.94 -7.79 -3.50
CA VAL A 283 1.92 -9.27 -3.48
C VAL A 283 2.67 -9.84 -4.67
N VAL A 284 3.17 -11.06 -4.50
CA VAL A 284 3.69 -11.92 -5.56
C VAL A 284 2.75 -13.10 -5.70
N PHE A 285 2.42 -13.46 -6.94
CA PHE A 285 1.62 -14.64 -7.24
C PHE A 285 2.51 -15.83 -7.59
N HIS A 286 2.12 -17.01 -7.13
CA HIS A 286 2.81 -18.27 -7.43
C HIS A 286 1.80 -19.37 -7.70
N ASP A 287 2.27 -20.47 -8.27
CA ASP A 287 1.47 -21.69 -8.38
C ASP A 287 1.22 -22.24 -6.96
N PRO A 288 -0.04 -22.35 -6.49
CA PRO A 288 -0.35 -22.93 -5.18
C PRO A 288 0.19 -24.35 -4.97
N LYS A 289 0.53 -25.07 -6.05
CA LYS A 289 1.12 -26.42 -6.01
C LYS A 289 2.63 -26.42 -5.84
N ASP A 290 3.30 -25.26 -5.88
CA ASP A 290 4.73 -25.15 -5.63
C ASP A 290 5.04 -25.35 -4.14
N GLN A 291 5.26 -26.60 -3.77
CA GLN A 291 5.60 -27.00 -2.41
C GLN A 291 6.94 -26.39 -1.95
N SER A 292 7.86 -26.08 -2.87
CA SER A 292 9.18 -25.53 -2.51
C SER A 292 9.08 -24.13 -1.91
N LEU A 293 8.13 -23.32 -2.36
CA LEU A 293 7.88 -22.00 -1.78
C LEU A 293 7.23 -22.13 -0.39
N ILE A 294 6.24 -23.01 -0.26
CA ILE A 294 5.57 -23.30 1.01
C ILE A 294 6.59 -23.75 2.06
N ASP A 295 7.49 -24.66 1.68
CA ASP A 295 8.51 -25.19 2.58
C ASP A 295 9.53 -24.11 2.96
N ARG A 296 9.97 -23.27 2.02
CA ARG A 296 10.85 -22.11 2.33
C ARG A 296 10.24 -21.15 3.35
N TYR A 297 8.94 -20.85 3.23
CA TYR A 297 8.27 -19.99 4.22
C TYR A 297 8.14 -20.70 5.57
N ARG A 298 7.78 -21.99 5.59
CA ARG A 298 7.76 -22.77 6.84
C ARG A 298 9.12 -22.78 7.51
N GLU A 299 10.17 -23.12 6.78
CA GLU A 299 11.55 -23.11 7.26
C GLU A 299 11.93 -21.74 7.80
N ARG A 300 11.58 -20.64 7.12
CA ARG A 300 11.89 -19.29 7.61
C ARG A 300 11.24 -19.00 8.96
N PHE A 301 9.97 -19.37 9.15
CA PHE A 301 9.27 -19.16 10.43
C PHE A 301 9.71 -20.16 11.52
N VAL A 302 10.09 -21.38 11.15
CA VAL A 302 10.51 -22.42 12.11
C VAL A 302 11.98 -22.24 12.54
N ASN A 303 12.86 -21.93 11.59
CA ASN A 303 14.31 -21.78 11.82
C ASN A 303 14.66 -20.43 12.43
N ALA A 304 13.85 -19.39 12.20
CA ALA A 304 14.02 -18.14 12.93
C ALA A 304 13.58 -18.37 14.39
N ALA A 305 14.46 -18.07 15.34
CA ALA A 305 14.05 -18.06 16.74
C ALA A 305 12.87 -17.09 16.87
N ARG A 306 11.70 -17.59 17.31
CA ARG A 306 10.45 -16.82 17.42
C ARG A 306 10.66 -15.44 18.07
N LYS A 307 11.54 -15.37 19.06
CA LYS A 307 11.91 -14.14 19.76
C LYS A 307 12.66 -13.16 18.86
N GLU A 308 13.67 -13.63 18.12
CA GLU A 308 14.48 -12.81 17.22
C GLU A 308 13.64 -12.28 16.06
N TYR A 309 12.87 -13.17 15.41
CA TYR A 309 12.00 -12.78 14.30
C TYR A 309 11.03 -11.66 14.68
N LEU A 310 10.32 -11.80 15.80
CA LEU A 310 9.37 -10.77 16.23
C LEU A 310 10.06 -9.48 16.68
N CYS A 311 11.19 -9.60 17.39
CA CYS A 311 11.95 -8.42 17.82
C CYS A 311 12.39 -7.58 16.61
N ASP A 312 12.89 -8.23 15.56
CA ASP A 312 13.28 -7.56 14.33
C ASP A 312 12.06 -7.05 13.56
N TRP A 313 10.98 -7.82 13.52
CA TRP A 313 9.73 -7.45 12.84
C TRP A 313 9.09 -6.19 13.43
N PHE A 314 9.05 -6.06 14.75
CA PHE A 314 8.53 -4.84 15.40
C PHE A 314 9.48 -3.64 15.28
N ARG A 315 10.81 -3.87 15.18
CA ARG A 315 11.80 -2.80 14.96
C ARG A 315 11.82 -2.33 13.51
N ASN A 316 11.40 -3.18 12.58
CA ASN A 316 11.41 -2.88 11.16
C ASN A 316 10.12 -2.17 10.71
N MET A 317 9.97 -0.91 11.12
CA MET A 317 8.78 -0.10 10.79
C MET A 317 8.68 0.28 9.30
N TYR A 318 9.80 0.29 8.58
CA TYR A 318 9.91 0.87 7.23
C TYR A 318 10.57 -0.05 6.20
N GLU A 319 11.27 -1.10 6.59
CA GLU A 319 11.98 -1.99 5.67
C GLU A 319 11.57 -3.46 5.85
N TYR A 320 11.94 -4.25 4.87
CA TYR A 320 11.74 -5.70 4.85
C TYR A 320 12.92 -6.36 5.58
N PRO A 321 12.77 -7.49 6.28
CA PRO A 321 13.89 -8.39 6.49
C PRO A 321 14.30 -8.97 5.13
N GLN A 322 15.09 -8.22 4.35
CA GLN A 322 15.73 -8.71 3.13
C GLN A 322 16.68 -9.83 3.52
N PRO A 323 16.69 -10.96 2.81
CA PRO A 323 17.78 -11.89 2.96
C PRO A 323 19.08 -11.12 2.66
N GLN A 324 20.01 -11.08 3.62
CA GLN A 324 21.40 -10.86 3.25
C GLN A 324 21.72 -11.94 2.23
N ARG A 325 22.01 -11.54 0.98
CA ARG A 325 22.75 -12.43 0.08
C ARG A 325 24.04 -12.72 0.83
N SER A 326 24.17 -13.93 1.35
CA SER A 326 25.44 -14.42 1.87
C SER A 326 26.47 -14.26 0.75
N SER A 327 27.35 -13.28 0.91
CA SER A 327 28.50 -13.07 0.05
C SER A 327 29.51 -14.17 0.36
N HIS A 328 29.23 -15.41 -0.03
CA HIS A 328 30.16 -16.52 0.03
C HIS A 328 30.18 -17.23 -1.33
N GLY A 329 31.32 -17.08 -2.02
CA GLY A 329 31.79 -18.02 -3.03
C GLY A 329 31.45 -17.72 -4.48
N THR A 330 32.17 -16.78 -5.09
CA THR A 330 32.56 -16.93 -6.50
C THR A 330 33.46 -18.18 -6.58
N GLY A 331 32.88 -19.30 -7.00
CA GLY A 331 33.62 -20.49 -7.41
C GLY A 331 33.80 -20.44 -8.92
N ASP A 332 35.05 -20.21 -9.34
CA ASP A 332 35.53 -20.39 -10.71
C ASP A 332 35.08 -21.73 -11.29
N TRP A 333 34.59 -21.70 -12.53
CA TRP A 333 34.71 -22.82 -13.45
C TRP A 333 35.12 -22.28 -14.82
N ASN A 334 36.44 -22.16 -14.99
CA ASN A 334 37.11 -22.31 -16.29
C ASN A 334 37.19 -23.81 -16.59
N THR A 335 36.51 -24.24 -17.67
CA THR A 335 37.02 -25.12 -18.76
C THR A 335 35.91 -25.29 -19.79
#